data_AF-A0A9P8E8Y9-F1
#
_entry.id   AF-A0A9P8E8Y9-F1
#
_cell.length_a   1.000
_cell.length_b   1.000
_cell.length_c   1.000
_cell.angle_alpha   90.00
_cell.angle_beta   90.00
_cell.angle_gamma   90.00
#
_symmetry.space_group_name_H-M   'P 1'
#
loop_
_entity.id
_entity.type
_entity.pdbx_description
1 polymer ?
#
loop_
_entity_poly.entity_id
_entity_poly.type
_entity_poly.pdbx_seq_one_letter_code
_entity_poly.pdbx_strand_id
1 'polypeptide(L)'
;MKLLNRLSDKIAGRPSSSQTTDDTAQLLRSSSNTPNTPSSPAPLHASLPYGFEWSPRPLSHGQTYMLSTTTLALGREYKQASSLALLEKMWENREQGDVDFRIKCNGCVWKVHRSVLAANSEYFAELFSAPQPKGTYLTMIELERCHDDSDAGRIDRYDPKYIEEVIHFFYKFSISQRVTELPAYERLCFLAKVHRTATQFRAPDVVKALTAIMGDCLPQFNGNKQQVSGPFLNDFAKLCRWVFDQPDFPGHVWQLKLYLIEYLKAHIAFLLQSREMCEMLRDCIFGGLNSEDMVSESVTN
;
A
#
# COMPACT_ATOMS: atom_id res chain seq x y z
N MET A 1 -18.53 -20.54 16.84
CA MET A 1 -17.60 -21.35 16.02
C MET A 1 -18.12 -21.55 14.59
N LYS A 2 -19.28 -22.19 14.34
CA LYS A 2 -19.80 -22.40 12.97
C LYS A 2 -20.12 -21.11 12.17
N LEU A 3 -20.48 -20.01 12.83
CA LEU A 3 -20.78 -18.73 12.15
C LEU A 3 -19.55 -17.94 11.68
N LEU A 4 -18.43 -17.99 12.41
CA LEU A 4 -17.21 -17.28 12.03
C LEU A 4 -16.51 -17.94 10.82
N ASN A 5 -16.67 -19.27 10.68
CA ASN A 5 -16.21 -19.98 9.50
C ASN A 5 -17.01 -19.57 8.26
N ARG A 6 -18.31 -19.27 8.41
CA ARG A 6 -19.16 -18.80 7.29
C ARG A 6 -18.79 -17.41 6.78
N LEU A 7 -18.27 -16.52 7.62
CA LEU A 7 -17.71 -15.24 7.21
C LEU A 7 -16.40 -15.44 6.42
N SER A 8 -15.54 -16.36 6.86
CA SER A 8 -14.30 -16.72 6.15
C SER A 8 -14.57 -17.29 4.75
N ASP A 9 -15.62 -18.11 4.59
CA ASP A 9 -16.02 -18.70 3.30
C ASP A 9 -16.69 -17.69 2.35
N LYS A 10 -17.30 -16.62 2.86
CA LYS A 10 -17.90 -15.53 2.03
C LYS A 10 -16.84 -14.53 1.53
N ILE A 11 -15.71 -14.42 2.22
CA ILE A 11 -14.60 -13.51 1.88
C ILE A 11 -13.56 -14.19 0.96
N ALA A 12 -13.33 -15.49 1.13
CA ALA A 12 -12.49 -16.28 0.24
C ALA A 12 -13.29 -16.68 -1.01
N GLY A 13 -13.52 -15.73 -1.91
CA GLY A 13 -14.09 -16.02 -3.23
C GLY A 13 -13.25 -17.06 -3.96
N ARG A 14 -13.63 -18.33 -3.87
CA ARG A 14 -13.15 -19.42 -4.74
C ARG A 14 -13.86 -19.28 -6.08
N PRO A 15 -13.15 -18.99 -7.19
CA PRO A 15 -13.65 -19.38 -8.49
C PRO A 15 -13.57 -20.90 -8.57
N SER A 16 -14.71 -21.53 -8.84
CA SER A 16 -14.77 -22.93 -9.24
C SER A 16 -13.91 -23.12 -10.50
N SER A 17 -13.04 -24.11 -10.44
CA SER A 17 -12.19 -24.61 -11.51
C SER A 17 -13.02 -25.02 -12.74
N SER A 18 -12.81 -24.34 -13.87
CA SER A 18 -12.90 -24.98 -15.19
C SER A 18 -12.38 -24.03 -16.27
N GLN A 19 -11.11 -24.17 -16.65
CA GLN A 19 -10.67 -24.02 -18.04
C GLN A 19 -9.25 -24.55 -18.17
N THR A 20 -9.16 -25.71 -18.82
CA THR A 20 -7.93 -26.34 -19.29
C THR A 20 -7.33 -25.52 -20.43
N THR A 21 -6.09 -25.11 -20.24
CA THR A 21 -5.13 -24.68 -21.25
C THR A 21 -4.82 -25.81 -22.23
N ASP A 22 -4.85 -25.54 -23.53
CA ASP A 22 -4.05 -26.30 -24.50
C ASP A 22 -3.34 -25.32 -25.45
N ASP A 23 -2.03 -25.52 -25.53
CA ASP A 23 -1.01 -24.67 -26.12
C ASP A 23 -1.07 -24.65 -27.65
N THR A 24 -0.91 -23.45 -28.25
CA THR A 24 -0.55 -23.32 -29.67
C THR A 24 0.91 -22.88 -29.76
N ALA A 25 1.81 -23.86 -29.89
CA ALA A 25 3.19 -23.65 -30.32
C ALA A 25 3.25 -23.64 -31.86
N GLN A 26 3.53 -22.48 -32.47
CA GLN A 26 4.01 -22.38 -33.85
C GLN A 26 5.14 -21.33 -33.89
N LEU A 27 6.40 -21.79 -33.94
CA LEU A 27 7.21 -21.97 -35.16
C LEU A 27 7.70 -20.63 -35.76
N LEU A 28 8.84 -20.14 -35.26
CA LEU A 28 9.77 -19.34 -36.06
C LEU A 28 11.00 -20.19 -36.37
N ARG A 29 10.99 -20.76 -37.58
CA ARG A 29 12.15 -21.34 -38.26
C ARG A 29 13.09 -20.21 -38.69
N SER A 30 14.37 -20.30 -38.32
CA SER A 30 15.45 -19.54 -38.94
C SER A 30 16.36 -20.52 -39.67
N SER A 31 16.38 -20.44 -41.01
CA SER A 31 17.23 -21.25 -41.89
C SER A 31 18.71 -20.90 -41.74
N SER A 32 19.54 -21.94 -41.66
CA SER A 32 20.99 -21.92 -41.83
C SER A 32 21.39 -22.37 -43.25
N ASN A 33 22.42 -21.72 -43.82
CA ASN A 33 23.44 -22.17 -44.83
C ASN A 33 24.04 -20.88 -45.44
N THR A 34 25.34 -20.59 -45.60
CA THR A 34 26.60 -21.37 -45.73
C THR A 34 27.82 -20.38 -45.69
N PRO A 35 29.10 -20.83 -45.66
CA PRO A 35 30.31 -20.09 -45.21
C PRO A 35 31.20 -19.50 -46.34
N ASN A 36 32.15 -18.59 -46.01
CA ASN A 36 33.55 -18.50 -46.50
C ASN A 36 34.29 -17.18 -46.11
N THR A 37 35.53 -17.31 -45.61
CA THR A 37 36.58 -16.29 -45.27
C THR A 37 37.49 -15.98 -46.48
N PRO A 38 38.64 -15.22 -46.42
CA PRO A 38 39.14 -14.09 -45.59
C PRO A 38 39.85 -12.94 -46.40
N SER A 39 40.23 -11.80 -45.79
CA SER A 39 41.48 -11.04 -46.09
C SER A 39 41.70 -9.77 -45.23
N SER A 40 42.91 -9.60 -44.71
CA SER A 40 43.52 -8.41 -44.02
C SER A 40 44.52 -7.72 -44.99
N PRO A 41 45.17 -6.54 -44.74
CA PRO A 41 45.79 -6.09 -43.47
C PRO A 41 45.73 -4.57 -43.12
N ALA A 42 46.23 -4.24 -41.91
CA ALA A 42 46.36 -2.94 -41.22
C ALA A 42 47.38 -1.94 -41.85
N PRO A 43 47.56 -0.69 -41.31
CA PRO A 43 48.61 -0.50 -40.28
C PRO A 43 48.51 0.72 -39.28
N LEU A 44 49.15 0.52 -38.10
CA LEU A 44 50.09 1.37 -37.30
C LEU A 44 49.68 2.61 -36.42
N HIS A 45 50.10 2.51 -35.14
CA HIS A 45 50.49 3.52 -34.11
C HIS A 45 49.46 4.55 -33.59
N ALA A 46 49.43 5.01 -32.33
CA ALA A 46 50.05 4.69 -31.03
C ALA A 46 49.35 5.54 -29.93
N SER A 47 49.70 5.27 -28.65
CA SER A 47 49.49 6.04 -27.40
C SER A 47 48.40 5.54 -26.42
N LEU A 48 48.87 5.13 -25.24
CA LEU A 48 48.14 4.70 -24.04
C LEU A 48 47.91 5.92 -23.12
N PRO A 49 46.86 5.91 -22.27
CA PRO A 49 47.14 6.22 -20.87
C PRO A 49 46.33 5.39 -19.86
N TYR A 50 47.04 4.98 -18.80
CA TYR A 50 46.65 5.09 -17.39
C TYR A 50 45.22 4.63 -16.98
N GLY A 51 45.13 3.49 -16.27
CA GLY A 51 43.97 3.16 -15.43
C GLY A 51 43.50 1.70 -15.42
N PHE A 52 44.01 0.83 -16.29
CA PHE A 52 43.50 -0.55 -16.44
C PHE A 52 44.18 -1.62 -15.57
N GLU A 53 44.82 -1.23 -14.46
CA GLU A 53 45.58 -2.16 -13.60
C GLU A 53 44.75 -2.80 -12.47
N TRP A 54 43.42 -2.60 -12.44
CA TRP A 54 42.52 -3.21 -11.44
C TRP A 54 41.59 -4.29 -11.99
N SER A 55 41.76 -4.75 -13.23
CA SER A 55 41.03 -5.95 -13.66
C SER A 55 41.77 -7.19 -13.16
N PRO A 56 41.25 -7.92 -12.14
CA PRO A 56 41.75 -9.27 -11.93
C PRO A 56 41.53 -10.02 -13.25
N ARG A 57 42.58 -10.70 -13.72
CA ARG A 57 42.60 -11.50 -14.96
C ARG A 57 41.25 -12.18 -15.20
N PRO A 58 40.79 -12.28 -16.47
CA PRO A 58 39.49 -12.87 -16.76
C PRO A 58 39.38 -14.24 -16.08
N LEU A 59 38.50 -14.30 -15.09
CA LEU A 59 38.23 -15.52 -14.34
C LEU A 59 37.79 -16.58 -15.36
N SER A 60 38.39 -17.77 -15.27
CA SER A 60 38.03 -18.91 -16.10
C SER A 60 36.52 -19.15 -16.05
N HIS A 61 35.93 -19.74 -17.10
CA HIS A 61 34.48 -19.95 -17.23
C HIS A 61 33.80 -20.67 -16.03
N GLY A 62 34.58 -21.23 -15.09
CA GLY A 62 34.10 -21.82 -13.83
C GLY A 62 34.19 -20.93 -12.58
N GLN A 63 34.65 -19.68 -12.65
CA GLN A 63 34.94 -18.83 -11.48
C GLN A 63 34.09 -17.54 -11.37
N THR A 64 33.16 -17.29 -12.29
CA THR A 64 32.48 -15.97 -12.40
C THR A 64 31.19 -15.81 -11.59
N TYR A 65 30.75 -16.79 -10.78
CA TYR A 65 29.44 -16.67 -10.09
C TYR A 65 29.42 -17.11 -8.63
N MET A 66 30.32 -16.58 -7.80
CA MET A 66 30.06 -16.49 -6.36
C MET A 66 30.34 -15.09 -5.85
N LEU A 67 29.48 -14.14 -6.20
CA LEU A 67 29.26 -13.03 -5.27
C LEU A 67 28.75 -13.69 -4.00
N SER A 68 29.55 -13.65 -2.94
CA SER A 68 29.14 -14.22 -1.66
C SER A 68 27.79 -13.62 -1.27
N THR A 69 26.97 -14.42 -0.58
CA THR A 69 25.69 -13.94 -0.03
C THR A 69 25.88 -12.64 0.74
N THR A 70 27.04 -12.47 1.39
CA THR A 70 27.49 -11.25 2.06
C THR A 70 27.63 -10.06 1.11
N THR A 71 28.29 -10.19 -0.05
CA THR A 71 28.43 -9.09 -1.01
C THR A 71 27.09 -8.68 -1.63
N LEU A 72 26.20 -9.65 -1.88
CA LEU A 72 24.84 -9.38 -2.35
C LEU A 72 23.97 -8.72 -1.26
N ALA A 73 24.15 -9.08 0.01
CA ALA A 73 23.46 -8.47 1.15
C ALA A 73 23.94 -7.02 1.34
N LEU A 74 25.26 -6.78 1.39
CA LEU A 74 25.84 -5.44 1.48
C LEU A 74 25.34 -4.55 0.34
N GLY A 75 25.35 -5.06 -0.89
CA GLY A 75 24.86 -4.32 -2.05
C GLY A 75 23.37 -3.93 -1.96
N ARG A 76 22.52 -4.73 -1.30
CA ARG A 76 21.12 -4.37 -1.04
C ARG A 76 21.00 -3.31 0.04
N GLU A 77 21.74 -3.45 1.13
CA GLU A 77 21.75 -2.49 2.24
C GLU A 77 22.19 -1.10 1.78
N TYR A 78 23.28 -1.02 1.00
CA TYR A 78 23.75 0.25 0.42
C TYR A 78 22.73 0.88 -0.52
N LYS A 79 22.09 0.07 -1.39
CA LYS A 79 21.03 0.56 -2.28
C LYS A 79 19.85 1.10 -1.49
N GLN A 80 19.40 0.35 -0.48
CA GLN A 80 18.30 0.77 0.38
C GLN A 80 18.63 2.06 1.13
N ALA A 81 19.80 2.14 1.77
CA ALA A 81 20.25 3.34 2.49
C ALA A 81 20.34 4.56 1.56
N SER A 82 20.89 4.38 0.35
CA SER A 82 20.99 5.44 -0.65
C SER A 82 19.62 5.89 -1.16
N SER A 83 18.71 4.95 -1.40
CA SER A 83 17.34 5.24 -1.82
C SER A 83 16.56 6.01 -0.75
N LEU A 84 16.70 5.62 0.52
CA LEU A 84 16.08 6.34 1.64
C LEU A 84 16.65 7.75 1.80
N ALA A 85 17.98 7.90 1.74
CA ALA A 85 18.63 9.21 1.81
C ALA A 85 18.24 10.12 0.63
N LEU A 86 18.04 9.56 -0.56
CA LEU A 86 17.56 10.30 -1.72
C LEU A 86 16.11 10.78 -1.50
N LEU A 87 15.21 9.90 -1.06
CA LEU A 87 13.81 10.25 -0.79
C LEU A 87 13.69 11.31 0.31
N GLU A 88 14.55 11.25 1.32
CA GLU A 88 14.65 12.27 2.35
C GLU A 88 15.03 13.64 1.78
N LYS A 89 16.09 13.71 0.96
CA LYS A 89 16.44 14.95 0.25
C LYS A 89 15.34 15.44 -0.67
N MET A 90 14.66 14.52 -1.37
CA MET A 90 13.51 14.86 -2.21
C MET A 90 12.36 15.42 -1.39
N TRP A 91 12.13 14.98 -0.15
CA TRP A 91 11.13 15.58 0.76
C TRP A 91 11.51 17.00 1.19
N GLU A 92 12.75 17.21 1.58
CA GLU A 92 13.24 18.50 2.06
C GLU A 92 13.23 19.57 0.95
N ASN A 93 13.56 19.17 -0.29
CA ASN A 93 13.72 20.10 -1.40
C ASN A 93 12.43 20.37 -2.19
N ARG A 94 11.28 19.78 -1.84
CA ARG A 94 10.04 19.94 -2.63
C ARG A 94 9.62 21.39 -2.80
N GLU A 95 9.86 22.20 -1.77
CA GLU A 95 9.48 23.61 -1.82
C GLU A 95 10.37 24.46 -2.72
N GLN A 96 11.62 24.02 -2.95
CA GLN A 96 12.68 24.78 -3.61
C GLN A 96 12.70 24.64 -5.15
N GLY A 97 11.89 23.74 -5.72
CA GLY A 97 11.52 23.83 -7.14
C GLY A 97 11.82 22.64 -8.05
N ASP A 98 12.27 21.49 -7.51
CA ASP A 98 12.55 20.29 -8.32
C ASP A 98 11.33 19.35 -8.47
N VAL A 99 10.12 19.90 -8.39
CA VAL A 99 8.86 19.13 -8.44
C VAL A 99 8.19 19.21 -9.80
N ASP A 100 7.63 18.10 -10.25
CA ASP A 100 6.95 17.95 -11.54
C ASP A 100 5.42 17.80 -11.41
N PHE A 101 4.88 17.84 -10.18
CA PHE A 101 3.45 17.70 -9.92
C PHE A 101 2.95 18.44 -8.68
N ARG A 102 1.65 18.72 -8.67
CA ARG A 102 0.94 19.36 -7.55
C ARG A 102 -0.34 18.62 -7.21
N ILE A 103 -0.59 18.40 -5.93
CA ILE A 103 -1.90 17.96 -5.43
C ILE A 103 -2.54 19.17 -4.75
N LYS A 104 -3.76 19.52 -5.14
CA LYS A 104 -4.54 20.59 -4.52
C LYS A 104 -5.74 20.00 -3.82
N CYS A 105 -5.98 20.37 -2.57
CA CYS A 105 -7.20 20.04 -1.85
C CYS A 105 -7.52 21.17 -0.86
N ASN A 106 -8.73 21.73 -0.96
CA ASN A 106 -9.23 22.73 0.00
C ASN A 106 -8.26 23.91 0.25
N GLY A 107 -7.66 24.46 -0.81
CA GLY A 107 -6.70 25.57 -0.73
C GLY A 107 -5.28 25.17 -0.29
N CYS A 108 -5.07 23.95 0.20
CA CYS A 108 -3.75 23.38 0.39
C CYS A 108 -3.20 22.90 -0.96
N VAL A 109 -1.92 23.16 -1.21
CA VAL A 109 -1.20 22.71 -2.41
C VAL A 109 0.07 22.02 -1.96
N TRP A 110 0.21 20.73 -2.29
CA TRP A 110 1.43 19.97 -2.05
C TRP A 110 2.22 19.81 -3.34
N LYS A 111 3.46 20.30 -3.33
CA LYS A 111 4.47 20.06 -4.36
C LYS A 111 5.02 18.64 -4.21
N VAL A 112 4.96 17.82 -5.25
CA VAL A 112 5.30 16.39 -5.19
C VAL A 112 5.93 15.91 -6.51
N HIS A 113 6.64 14.78 -6.44
CA HIS A 113 7.26 14.11 -7.58
C HIS A 113 6.36 13.00 -8.12
N ARG A 114 6.10 12.98 -9.43
CA ARG A 114 5.27 11.96 -10.10
C ARG A 114 5.83 10.56 -9.91
N SER A 115 7.16 10.43 -10.00
CA SER A 115 7.86 9.16 -9.82
C SER A 115 7.59 8.53 -8.45
N VAL A 116 7.60 9.33 -7.39
CA VAL A 116 7.35 8.85 -6.03
C VAL A 116 5.89 8.46 -5.83
N LEU A 117 4.95 9.26 -6.37
CA LEU A 117 3.52 8.92 -6.33
C LEU A 117 3.23 7.62 -7.10
N ALA A 118 3.70 7.50 -8.33
CA ALA A 118 3.47 6.31 -9.17
C ALA A 118 4.11 5.05 -8.60
N ALA A 119 5.26 5.16 -7.93
CA ALA A 119 5.91 4.02 -7.31
C ALA A 119 5.13 3.43 -6.11
N ASN A 120 4.31 4.25 -5.44
CA ASN A 120 3.61 3.86 -4.21
C ASN A 120 2.09 3.73 -4.37
N SER A 121 1.53 4.10 -5.52
CA SER A 121 0.09 4.17 -5.74
C SER A 121 -0.27 3.81 -7.18
N GLU A 122 -1.12 2.79 -7.31
CA GLU A 122 -1.66 2.36 -8.60
C GLU A 122 -2.53 3.46 -9.21
N TYR A 123 -3.27 4.21 -8.38
CA TYR A 123 -4.06 5.34 -8.83
C TYR A 123 -3.21 6.38 -9.56
N PHE A 124 -2.08 6.79 -8.97
CA PHE A 124 -1.21 7.78 -9.59
C PHE A 124 -0.44 7.19 -10.78
N ALA A 125 -0.04 5.92 -10.73
CA ALA A 125 0.61 5.25 -11.84
C ALA A 125 -0.28 5.22 -13.10
N GLU A 126 -1.54 4.84 -12.95
CA GLU A 126 -2.54 4.84 -14.03
C GLU A 126 -2.82 6.26 -14.52
N LEU A 127 -3.04 7.21 -13.59
CA LEU A 127 -3.31 8.62 -13.92
C LEU A 127 -2.19 9.23 -14.78
N PHE A 128 -0.94 8.92 -14.48
CA PHE A 128 0.21 9.46 -15.21
C PHE A 128 0.51 8.71 -16.51
N SER A 129 0.08 7.46 -16.63
CA SER A 129 0.21 6.65 -17.84
C SER A 129 -0.91 6.90 -18.85
N ALA A 130 -2.03 7.52 -18.41
CA ALA A 130 -3.16 7.81 -19.26
C ALA A 130 -2.77 8.73 -20.44
N PRO A 131 -3.28 8.47 -21.66
CA PRO A 131 -3.00 9.29 -22.83
C PRO A 131 -3.40 10.74 -22.60
N GLN A 132 -2.45 11.66 -22.81
CA GLN A 132 -2.72 13.09 -22.66
C GLN A 132 -2.90 13.75 -24.02
N PRO A 133 -3.80 14.75 -24.13
CA PRO A 133 -3.91 15.56 -25.34
C PRO A 133 -2.55 16.13 -25.73
N LYS A 134 -2.25 16.12 -27.04
CA LYS A 134 -0.97 16.62 -27.56
C LYS A 134 -0.72 18.05 -27.07
N GLY A 135 0.45 18.26 -26.44
CA GLY A 135 0.85 19.57 -25.91
C GLY A 135 0.36 19.88 -24.49
N THR A 136 -0.35 18.96 -23.84
CA THR A 136 -0.73 19.09 -22.42
C THR A 136 0.06 18.11 -21.55
N TYR A 137 0.47 18.60 -20.38
CA TYR A 137 1.06 17.78 -19.34
C TYR A 137 0.23 17.99 -18.07
N LEU A 138 -0.25 16.89 -17.50
CA LEU A 138 -0.90 16.90 -16.19
C LEU A 138 0.18 17.27 -15.17
N THR A 139 0.09 18.50 -14.70
CA THR A 139 1.00 19.09 -13.71
C THR A 139 0.32 19.26 -12.35
N MET A 140 -0.99 19.01 -12.28
CA MET A 140 -1.78 19.14 -11.06
C MET A 140 -3.03 18.28 -11.09
N ILE A 141 -3.45 17.79 -9.91
CA ILE A 141 -4.82 17.36 -9.66
C ILE A 141 -5.47 18.21 -8.58
N GLU A 142 -6.78 18.38 -8.66
CA GLU A 142 -7.61 18.96 -7.60
C GLU A 142 -8.53 17.88 -7.03
N LEU A 143 -8.40 17.63 -5.72
CA LEU A 143 -9.18 16.65 -4.97
C LEU A 143 -10.37 17.34 -4.31
N GLU A 144 -11.56 16.74 -4.39
CA GLU A 144 -12.79 17.28 -3.78
C GLU A 144 -12.71 17.21 -2.25
N ARG A 145 -13.23 18.24 -1.57
CA ARG A 145 -13.14 18.41 -0.12
C ARG A 145 -14.20 17.57 0.61
N CYS A 146 -13.84 17.01 1.77
CA CYS A 146 -14.79 16.59 2.79
C CYS A 146 -15.34 17.81 3.57
N HIS A 147 -16.63 18.13 3.45
CA HIS A 147 -17.20 19.30 4.12
C HIS A 147 -17.50 19.04 5.61
N ASP A 148 -17.95 17.84 5.98
CA ASP A 148 -18.28 17.42 7.36
C ASP A 148 -17.86 15.96 7.67
N ASP A 149 -17.89 15.53 8.95
CA ASP A 149 -17.63 14.13 9.36
C ASP A 149 -18.67 13.13 8.79
N SER A 150 -19.86 13.61 8.41
CA SER A 150 -20.89 12.81 7.69
C SER A 150 -20.53 12.56 6.22
N ASP A 151 -19.67 13.39 5.64
CA ASP A 151 -19.14 13.22 4.28
C ASP A 151 -17.91 12.30 4.25
N ALA A 152 -17.38 11.91 5.41
CA ALA A 152 -16.23 11.03 5.53
C ALA A 152 -16.45 9.64 4.91
N GLY A 153 -17.66 9.35 4.42
CA GLY A 153 -18.05 8.16 3.68
C GLY A 153 -17.93 8.25 2.15
N ARG A 154 -17.80 9.43 1.53
CA ARG A 154 -17.73 9.51 0.06
C ARG A 154 -16.37 9.10 -0.48
N ILE A 155 -16.38 8.44 -1.64
CA ILE A 155 -15.19 7.89 -2.30
C ILE A 155 -14.25 8.99 -2.80
N ASP A 156 -14.79 10.13 -3.22
CA ASP A 156 -14.03 11.20 -3.87
C ASP A 156 -13.69 12.40 -2.96
N ARG A 157 -13.99 12.31 -1.66
CA ARG A 157 -13.79 13.40 -0.70
C ARG A 157 -12.60 13.16 0.21
N TYR A 158 -11.78 14.19 0.35
CA TYR A 158 -10.53 14.12 1.09
C TYR A 158 -10.42 15.24 2.14
N ASP A 159 -9.78 14.92 3.26
CA ASP A 159 -9.33 15.88 4.25
C ASP A 159 -7.83 16.13 4.04
N PRO A 160 -7.40 17.40 3.89
CA PRO A 160 -6.00 17.77 3.72
C PRO A 160 -5.03 17.12 4.70
N LYS A 161 -5.44 16.92 5.97
CA LYS A 161 -4.57 16.37 7.01
C LYS A 161 -4.17 14.93 6.73
N TYR A 162 -5.07 14.11 6.18
CA TYR A 162 -4.78 12.71 5.89
C TYR A 162 -4.05 12.56 4.55
N ILE A 163 -4.35 13.44 3.57
CA ILE A 163 -3.58 13.51 2.32
C ILE A 163 -2.12 13.81 2.62
N GLU A 164 -1.85 14.83 3.44
CA GLU A 164 -0.50 15.23 3.82
C GLU A 164 0.26 14.06 4.48
N GLU A 165 -0.38 13.32 5.38
CA GLU A 165 0.23 12.17 6.04
C GLU A 165 0.54 11.02 5.06
N VAL A 166 -0.36 10.73 4.11
CA VAL A 166 -0.07 9.72 3.05
C VAL A 166 1.09 10.17 2.17
N ILE A 167 1.13 11.45 1.79
CA ILE A 167 2.24 12.03 1.02
C ILE A 167 3.56 11.98 1.81
N HIS A 168 3.52 12.22 3.12
CA HIS A 168 4.68 12.04 4.00
C HIS A 168 5.14 10.58 3.96
N PHE A 169 4.20 9.63 4.11
CA PHE A 169 4.49 8.21 4.10
C PHE A 169 5.16 7.74 2.79
N PHE A 170 4.74 8.25 1.63
CA PHE A 170 5.37 7.90 0.35
C PHE A 170 6.86 8.21 0.24
N TYR A 171 7.39 9.11 1.08
CA TYR A 171 8.80 9.50 1.05
C TYR A 171 9.57 9.04 2.27
N LYS A 172 8.93 9.04 3.43
CA LYS A 172 9.57 8.70 4.71
C LYS A 172 9.34 7.25 5.13
N PHE A 173 8.35 6.56 4.54
CA PHE A 173 7.91 5.22 4.91
C PHE A 173 7.60 5.07 6.40
N SER A 174 7.24 6.17 7.04
CA SER A 174 6.91 6.25 8.45
C SER A 174 5.79 7.28 8.65
N ILE A 175 5.08 7.14 9.77
CA ILE A 175 4.19 8.20 10.23
C ILE A 175 5.01 9.37 10.77
N SER A 176 4.46 10.57 10.67
CA SER A 176 5.08 11.79 11.14
C SER A 176 5.13 11.84 12.67
N GLN A 177 6.11 12.58 13.20
CA GLN A 177 6.26 12.76 14.64
C GLN A 177 4.98 13.29 15.29
N ARG A 178 4.29 14.22 14.60
CA ARG A 178 2.99 14.75 15.01
C ARG A 178 1.96 13.66 15.31
N VAL A 179 1.92 12.60 14.52
CA VAL A 179 0.98 11.49 14.70
C VAL A 179 1.45 10.56 15.83
N THR A 180 2.76 10.34 15.95
CA THR A 180 3.31 9.47 17.01
C THR A 180 3.02 10.00 18.42
N GLU A 181 3.03 11.33 18.58
CA GLU A 181 2.82 12.04 19.84
C GLU A 181 1.35 12.16 20.27
N LEU A 182 0.40 11.79 19.40
CA LEU A 182 -1.02 11.83 19.73
C LEU A 182 -1.39 10.81 20.83
N PRO A 183 -2.41 11.12 21.66
CA PRO A 183 -3.01 10.16 22.58
C PRO A 183 -3.46 8.89 21.84
N ALA A 184 -3.38 7.73 22.50
CA ALA A 184 -3.59 6.43 21.86
C ALA A 184 -4.91 6.33 21.06
N TYR A 185 -6.02 6.85 21.60
CA TYR A 185 -7.30 6.87 20.90
C TYR A 185 -7.29 7.80 19.68
N GLU A 186 -6.86 9.04 19.86
CA GLU A 186 -6.80 10.03 18.78
C GLU A 186 -5.86 9.58 17.65
N ARG A 187 -4.72 8.99 18.01
CA ARG A 187 -3.78 8.38 17.08
C ARG A 187 -4.44 7.27 16.29
N LEU A 188 -5.15 6.36 16.95
CA LEU A 188 -5.82 5.24 16.28
C LEU A 188 -6.92 5.74 15.32
N CYS A 189 -7.70 6.73 15.72
CA CYS A 189 -8.68 7.40 14.86
C CYS A 189 -8.03 8.08 13.65
N PHE A 190 -6.93 8.80 13.87
CA PHE A 190 -6.19 9.46 12.81
C PHE A 190 -5.64 8.43 11.81
N LEU A 191 -4.99 7.37 12.31
CA LEU A 191 -4.46 6.29 11.47
C LEU A 191 -5.54 5.57 10.67
N ALA A 192 -6.73 5.35 11.24
CA ALA A 192 -7.84 4.76 10.50
C ALA A 192 -8.30 5.64 9.32
N LYS A 193 -8.30 6.97 9.50
CA LYS A 193 -8.62 7.93 8.43
C LYS A 193 -7.49 8.02 7.39
N VAL A 194 -6.22 7.96 7.79
CA VAL A 194 -5.07 7.87 6.87
C VAL A 194 -5.07 6.56 6.08
N HIS A 195 -5.39 5.43 6.73
CA HIS A 195 -5.52 4.11 6.12
C HIS A 195 -6.59 4.13 5.01
N ARG A 196 -7.73 4.77 5.27
CA ARG A 196 -8.75 5.03 4.25
C ARG A 196 -8.18 5.82 3.07
N THR A 197 -7.52 6.94 3.31
CA THR A 197 -6.97 7.78 2.24
C THR A 197 -5.92 7.03 1.41
N ALA A 198 -5.08 6.21 2.04
CA ALA A 198 -4.16 5.33 1.33
C ALA A 198 -4.89 4.29 0.48
N THR A 199 -6.02 3.77 0.96
CA THR A 199 -6.89 2.85 0.20
C THR A 199 -7.53 3.54 -1.01
N GLN A 200 -8.02 4.78 -0.84
CA GLN A 200 -8.54 5.62 -1.94
C GLN A 200 -7.48 5.87 -3.02
N PHE A 201 -6.24 6.12 -2.59
CA PHE A 201 -5.10 6.25 -3.50
C PHE A 201 -4.60 4.91 -4.04
N ARG A 202 -5.23 3.77 -3.72
CA ARG A 202 -4.78 2.44 -4.16
C ARG A 202 -3.28 2.24 -3.91
N ALA A 203 -2.87 2.49 -2.66
CA ALA A 203 -1.48 2.38 -2.20
C ALA A 203 -1.29 1.14 -1.31
N PRO A 204 -1.24 -0.08 -1.88
CA PRO A 204 -1.35 -1.33 -1.11
C PRO A 204 -0.26 -1.52 -0.06
N ASP A 205 0.98 -1.14 -0.36
CA ASP A 205 2.10 -1.27 0.58
C ASP A 205 1.96 -0.31 1.78
N VAL A 206 1.45 0.90 1.53
CA VAL A 206 1.15 1.88 2.59
C VAL A 206 0.00 1.39 3.47
N VAL A 207 -1.07 0.88 2.85
CA VAL A 207 -2.21 0.27 3.55
C VAL A 207 -1.73 -0.87 4.46
N LYS A 208 -0.87 -1.76 3.95
CA LYS A 208 -0.30 -2.87 4.72
C LYS A 208 0.56 -2.38 5.88
N ALA A 209 1.44 -1.40 5.65
CA ALA A 209 2.28 -0.83 6.69
C ALA A 209 1.45 -0.13 7.79
N LEU A 210 0.44 0.66 7.39
CA LEU A 210 -0.49 1.31 8.32
C LEU A 210 -1.30 0.29 9.12
N THR A 211 -1.73 -0.83 8.53
CA THR A 211 -2.40 -1.92 9.27
C THR A 211 -1.49 -2.49 10.37
N ALA A 212 -0.20 -2.68 10.09
CA ALA A 212 0.75 -3.12 11.11
C ALA A 212 0.90 -2.09 12.24
N ILE A 213 1.11 -0.82 11.91
CA ILE A 213 1.24 0.29 12.87
C ILE A 213 -0.03 0.45 13.72
N MET A 214 -1.20 0.31 13.11
CA MET A 214 -2.48 0.34 13.82
C MET A 214 -2.62 -0.81 14.81
N GLY A 215 -2.14 -2.00 14.44
CA GLY A 215 -2.09 -3.17 15.33
C GLY A 215 -1.38 -2.90 16.65
N ASP A 216 -0.25 -2.20 16.59
CA ASP A 216 0.51 -1.79 17.78
C ASP A 216 -0.25 -0.78 18.67
N CYS A 217 -1.23 -0.09 18.10
CA CYS A 217 -2.05 0.92 18.80
C CYS A 217 -3.38 0.35 19.34
N LEU A 218 -3.74 -0.89 18.99
CA LEU A 218 -4.98 -1.51 19.47
C LEU A 218 -4.93 -1.78 20.99
N PRO A 219 -6.09 -1.89 21.66
CA PRO A 219 -6.13 -2.34 23.05
C PRO A 219 -5.37 -3.66 23.24
N GLN A 220 -4.61 -3.81 24.32
CA GLN A 220 -3.97 -5.10 24.63
C GLN A 220 -4.45 -5.62 25.97
N PHE A 221 -4.64 -6.93 26.05
CA PHE A 221 -5.19 -7.60 27.23
C PHE A 221 -4.22 -8.64 27.75
N ASN A 222 -4.11 -8.75 29.07
CA ASN A 222 -3.42 -9.88 29.70
C ASN A 222 -4.38 -11.06 29.91
N GLY A 223 -3.83 -12.24 30.21
CA GLY A 223 -4.62 -13.44 30.56
C GLY A 223 -5.53 -13.28 31.79
N ASN A 224 -5.35 -12.21 32.57
CA ASN A 224 -6.12 -11.90 33.79
C ASN A 224 -7.27 -10.91 33.57
N LYS A 225 -7.67 -10.67 32.31
CA LYS A 225 -8.82 -9.82 31.93
C LYS A 225 -8.62 -8.32 32.19
N GLN A 226 -7.39 -7.86 32.35
CA GLN A 226 -7.09 -6.44 32.48
C GLN A 226 -6.50 -5.90 31.18
N GLN A 227 -6.97 -4.72 30.76
CA GLN A 227 -6.34 -3.96 29.70
C GLN A 227 -4.98 -3.45 30.19
N VAL A 228 -3.93 -3.72 29.41
CA VAL A 228 -2.53 -3.38 29.75
C VAL A 228 -2.07 -2.14 28.98
N SER A 229 -2.60 -1.93 27.77
CA SER A 229 -2.23 -0.80 26.92
C SER A 229 -3.33 -0.48 25.90
N GLY A 230 -3.17 0.64 25.18
CA GLY A 230 -4.09 1.09 24.14
C GLY A 230 -5.26 1.95 24.65
N PRO A 231 -6.19 2.32 23.75
CA PRO A 231 -7.34 3.17 24.08
C PRO A 231 -8.40 2.44 24.91
N PHE A 232 -9.22 3.16 25.68
CA PHE A 232 -10.33 2.57 26.41
C PHE A 232 -11.32 1.85 25.48
N LEU A 233 -11.93 0.77 25.97
CA LEU A 233 -12.87 -0.05 25.19
C LEU A 233 -14.06 0.75 24.61
N ASN A 234 -14.59 1.73 25.37
CA ASN A 234 -15.68 2.57 24.89
C ASN A 234 -15.26 3.40 23.65
N ASP A 235 -14.07 4.01 23.71
CA ASP A 235 -13.56 4.81 22.59
C ASP A 235 -13.17 3.92 21.41
N PHE A 236 -12.59 2.74 21.66
CA PHE A 236 -12.35 1.74 20.63
C PHE A 236 -13.65 1.26 19.96
N ALA A 237 -14.76 1.11 20.71
CA ALA A 237 -16.06 0.76 20.15
C ALA A 237 -16.57 1.83 19.17
N LYS A 238 -16.39 3.12 19.48
CA LYS A 238 -16.76 4.23 18.58
C LYS A 238 -15.98 4.18 17.27
N LEU A 239 -14.68 3.91 17.34
CA LEU A 239 -13.86 3.74 16.15
C LEU A 239 -14.34 2.55 15.31
N CYS A 240 -14.57 1.40 15.94
CA CYS A 240 -15.02 0.20 15.22
C CYS A 240 -16.34 0.48 14.48
N ARG A 241 -17.32 1.12 15.13
CA ARG A 241 -18.56 1.56 14.47
C ARG A 241 -18.25 2.41 13.24
N TRP A 242 -17.44 3.46 13.41
CA TRP A 242 -17.06 4.32 12.30
C TRP A 242 -16.41 3.54 11.16
N VAL A 243 -15.48 2.62 11.43
CA VAL A 243 -14.81 1.82 10.38
C VAL A 243 -15.79 0.90 9.67
N PHE A 244 -16.69 0.23 10.38
CA PHE A 244 -17.66 -0.70 9.78
C PHE A 244 -18.75 0.01 8.98
N ASP A 245 -19.16 1.21 9.40
CA ASP A 245 -20.18 2.03 8.73
C ASP A 245 -19.70 2.64 7.41
N GLN A 246 -18.39 2.56 7.09
CA GLN A 246 -17.88 3.09 5.82
C GLN A 246 -18.31 2.22 4.63
N PRO A 247 -18.61 2.81 3.46
CA PRO A 247 -18.94 2.03 2.27
C PRO A 247 -17.75 1.20 1.81
N ASP A 248 -18.04 0.00 1.30
CA ASP A 248 -17.01 -0.88 0.75
C ASP A 248 -16.50 -0.33 -0.59
N PHE A 249 -15.18 -0.30 -0.76
CA PHE A 249 -14.58 0.04 -2.03
C PHE A 249 -14.73 -1.16 -2.99
N PRO A 250 -15.37 -0.98 -4.15
CA PRO A 250 -15.54 -2.08 -5.10
C PRO A 250 -14.16 -2.62 -5.52
N GLY A 251 -13.96 -3.92 -5.33
CA GLY A 251 -12.72 -4.64 -5.67
C GLY A 251 -11.63 -4.61 -4.60
N HIS A 252 -11.74 -3.79 -3.56
CA HIS A 252 -10.80 -3.72 -2.44
C HIS A 252 -11.58 -3.87 -1.14
N VAL A 253 -11.84 -5.13 -0.75
CA VAL A 253 -12.40 -5.42 0.58
C VAL A 253 -11.53 -4.71 1.61
N TRP A 254 -12.15 -3.84 2.41
CA TRP A 254 -11.44 -2.90 3.28
C TRP A 254 -10.52 -3.67 4.24
N GLN A 255 -9.21 -3.67 3.96
CA GLN A 255 -8.24 -4.52 4.66
C GLN A 255 -8.25 -4.29 6.18
N LEU A 256 -8.51 -3.04 6.61
CA LEU A 256 -8.67 -2.72 8.02
C LEU A 256 -9.95 -3.32 8.65
N LYS A 257 -11.06 -3.50 7.93
CA LYS A 257 -12.27 -4.17 8.44
C LYS A 257 -11.97 -5.65 8.67
N LEU A 258 -11.31 -6.30 7.71
CA LEU A 258 -10.87 -7.69 7.85
C LEU A 258 -9.90 -7.87 9.02
N TYR A 259 -8.92 -6.98 9.10
CA TYR A 259 -7.95 -6.97 10.20
C TYR A 259 -8.64 -6.80 11.57
N LEU A 260 -9.56 -5.83 11.67
CA LEU A 260 -10.33 -5.62 12.90
C LEU A 260 -11.23 -6.82 13.22
N ILE A 261 -11.86 -7.47 12.23
CA ILE A 261 -12.66 -8.67 12.46
C ILE A 261 -11.81 -9.79 13.07
N GLU A 262 -10.64 -10.08 12.50
CA GLU A 262 -9.74 -11.12 13.04
C GLU A 262 -9.24 -10.76 14.44
N TYR A 263 -8.92 -9.49 14.68
CA TYR A 263 -8.56 -9.00 16.01
C TYR A 263 -9.73 -9.15 17.01
N LEU A 264 -10.94 -8.70 16.66
CA LEU A 264 -12.13 -8.79 17.51
C LEU A 264 -12.45 -10.25 17.85
N LYS A 265 -12.29 -11.16 16.88
CA LYS A 265 -12.46 -12.60 17.05
C LYS A 265 -11.45 -13.19 18.03
N ALA A 266 -10.17 -12.79 17.93
CA ALA A 266 -9.13 -13.24 18.85
C ALA A 266 -9.36 -12.78 20.30
N HIS A 267 -9.98 -11.61 20.49
CA HIS A 267 -10.16 -10.99 21.81
C HIS A 267 -11.61 -10.98 22.32
N ILE A 268 -12.53 -11.69 21.65
CA ILE A 268 -13.98 -11.58 21.90
C ILE A 268 -14.39 -11.79 23.36
N ALA A 269 -13.75 -12.73 24.07
CA ALA A 269 -14.05 -13.02 25.47
C ALA A 269 -13.77 -11.84 26.42
N PHE A 270 -12.80 -10.99 26.07
CA PHE A 270 -12.47 -9.79 26.84
C PHE A 270 -13.38 -8.62 26.44
N LEU A 271 -13.65 -8.47 25.14
CA LEU A 271 -14.46 -7.39 24.62
C LEU A 271 -15.93 -7.47 25.09
N LEU A 272 -16.46 -8.68 25.28
CA LEU A 272 -17.82 -8.89 25.79
C LEU A 272 -18.06 -8.41 27.23
N GLN A 273 -17.01 -7.98 27.95
CA GLN A 273 -17.15 -7.39 29.29
C GLN A 273 -17.57 -5.92 29.24
N SER A 274 -17.35 -5.23 28.11
CA SER A 274 -17.84 -3.87 27.90
C SER A 274 -19.19 -3.90 27.19
N ARG A 275 -20.17 -3.22 27.79
CA ARG A 275 -21.51 -3.07 27.22
C ARG A 275 -21.46 -2.40 25.86
N GLU A 276 -20.65 -1.36 25.71
CA GLU A 276 -20.51 -0.54 24.51
C GLU A 276 -19.92 -1.35 23.34
N MET A 277 -18.96 -2.23 23.63
CA MET A 277 -18.42 -3.18 22.65
C MET A 277 -19.47 -4.22 22.25
N CYS A 278 -20.27 -4.72 23.19
CA CYS A 278 -21.35 -5.67 22.87
C CYS A 278 -22.42 -5.06 21.98
N GLU A 279 -22.79 -3.81 22.25
CA GLU A 279 -23.72 -3.04 21.40
C GLU A 279 -23.09 -2.83 20.01
N MET A 280 -21.82 -2.42 19.91
CA MET A 280 -21.14 -2.26 18.61
C MET A 280 -21.12 -3.55 17.79
N LEU A 281 -20.72 -4.67 18.40
CA LEU A 281 -20.68 -5.96 17.71
C LEU A 281 -22.07 -6.36 17.23
N ARG A 282 -23.10 -6.16 18.07
CA ARG A 282 -24.48 -6.43 17.71
C ARG A 282 -24.92 -5.61 16.52
N ASP A 283 -24.69 -4.31 16.53
CA ASP A 283 -25.23 -3.40 15.52
C ASP A 283 -24.49 -3.54 14.18
N CYS A 284 -23.15 -3.51 14.21
CA CYS A 284 -22.34 -3.43 13.00
C CYS A 284 -22.00 -4.80 12.38
N ILE A 285 -21.92 -5.87 13.20
CA ILE A 285 -21.53 -7.20 12.70
C ILE A 285 -22.73 -8.13 12.62
N PHE A 286 -23.59 -8.15 13.64
CA PHE A 286 -24.74 -9.05 13.68
C PHE A 286 -26.04 -8.44 13.14
N GLY A 287 -26.19 -7.11 13.17
CA GLY A 287 -27.36 -6.39 12.66
C GLY A 287 -27.49 -6.49 11.14
N GLY A 288 -26.35 -6.42 10.43
CA GLY A 288 -26.28 -6.59 8.98
C GLY A 288 -26.74 -7.97 8.50
N LEU A 289 -26.56 -9.03 9.30
CA LEU A 289 -27.02 -10.39 8.98
C LEU A 289 -28.55 -10.49 8.99
N ASN A 290 -29.22 -9.84 9.95
CA ASN A 290 -30.68 -9.85 10.04
C ASN A 290 -31.34 -9.08 8.88
N SER A 291 -30.71 -8.02 8.37
CA SER A 291 -31.22 -7.29 7.21
C SER A 291 -31.02 -8.03 5.89
N GLU A 292 -29.91 -8.76 5.71
CA GLU A 292 -29.67 -9.58 4.50
C GLU A 292 -30.61 -10.79 4.43
N ASP A 293 -30.91 -11.42 5.57
CA ASP A 293 -31.84 -12.55 5.64
C ASP A 293 -33.29 -12.11 5.32
N MET A 294 -33.72 -10.93 5.78
CA MET A 294 -35.04 -10.37 5.44
C MET A 294 -35.16 -9.96 3.96
N VAL A 295 -34.08 -9.45 3.36
CA VAL A 295 -34.06 -9.12 1.91
C VAL A 295 -34.11 -10.41 1.08
N SER A 296 -33.43 -11.47 1.52
CA SER A 296 -33.45 -12.78 0.87
C SER A 296 -34.84 -13.43 0.92
N GLU A 297 -35.58 -13.28 2.03
CA GLU A 297 -36.97 -13.78 2.15
C GLU A 297 -37.96 -12.96 1.30
N SER A 298 -37.72 -11.66 1.11
CA SER A 298 -38.59 -10.77 0.31
C SER A 298 -38.45 -10.93 -1.21
N VAL A 299 -37.35 -11.52 -1.69
CA VAL A 299 -37.13 -11.81 -3.13
C VAL A 299 -37.69 -13.18 -3.53
N THR A 300 -38.04 -14.01 -2.55
CA THR A 300 -38.64 -15.34 -2.75
C THR A 300 -40.15 -15.41 -2.57
N ASN A 301 -40.84 -14.28 -2.40
CA ASN A 301 -42.31 -14.19 -2.37
C ASN A 301 -42.87 -13.35 -3.52
#